data_AF-I9L8S5-F1
#
_entry.id   AF-I9L8S5-F1
#
_cell.length_a   1.000
_cell.length_b   1.000
_cell.length_c   1.000
_cell.angle_alpha   90.00
_cell.angle_beta   90.00
_cell.angle_gamma   90.00
#
_symmetry.space_group_name_H-M   'P 1'
#
loop_
_entity.id
_entity.type
_entity.pdbx_description
1 polymer ?
#
loop_
_entity_poly.entity_id
_entity_poly.type
_entity_poly.pdbx_seq_one_letter_code
_entity_poly.pdbx_strand_id
1 'polypeptide(L)' 'MANKTEDLRAKTDDQLTADLADLKREQFNLRFQAATSQLERPARIKEVRRDIARIKTLQSERNDASAKA' A
#
# COMPACT_ATOMS: atom_id res chain seq x y z
N MET A 1 0.99 6.54 -11.84
CA MET A 1 0.21 6.08 -10.67
C MET A 1 0.38 4.57 -10.61
N ALA A 2 1.27 4.07 -9.76
CA ALA A 2 1.84 2.72 -9.91
C ALA A 2 0.95 1.54 -9.46
N ASN A 3 -0.29 1.77 -9.04
CA ASN A 3 -1.30 0.72 -8.86
C ASN A 3 -2.67 1.34 -9.10
N LYS A 4 -3.29 1.06 -10.24
CA LYS A 4 -4.65 1.50 -10.52
C LYS A 4 -5.56 0.74 -9.56
N THR A 5 -6.58 1.41 -9.00
CA THR A 5 -7.48 0.79 -8.00
C THR A 5 -8.14 -0.49 -8.55
N GLU A 6 -8.33 -0.56 -9.87
CA GLU A 6 -8.79 -1.74 -10.60
C GLU A 6 -7.87 -2.95 -10.41
N ASP A 7 -6.54 -2.76 -10.52
CA ASP A 7 -5.55 -3.84 -10.37
C ASP A 7 -5.56 -4.40 -8.95
N LEU A 8 -5.73 -3.53 -7.94
CA LEU A 8 -5.80 -3.94 -6.54
C LEU A 8 -7.09 -4.71 -6.23
N ARG A 9 -8.21 -4.38 -6.90
CA ARG A 9 -9.48 -5.10 -6.74
C ARG A 9 -9.44 -6.51 -7.33
N ALA A 10 -8.63 -6.73 -8.36
CA ALA A 10 -8.46 -8.05 -8.98
C ALA A 10 -7.63 -9.02 -8.12
N LYS A 11 -6.89 -8.53 -7.12
CA LYS A 11 -6.07 -9.35 -6.23
C LYS A 11 -6.89 -10.03 -5.13
N THR A 12 -6.44 -11.20 -4.69
CA THR A 12 -7.01 -11.91 -3.53
C THR A 12 -6.63 -11.23 -2.21
N ASP A 13 -7.32 -11.54 -1.12
CA ASP A 13 -7.03 -10.96 0.20
C ASP A 13 -5.62 -11.30 0.71
N ASP A 14 -5.13 -12.50 0.42
CA ASP A 14 -3.77 -12.93 0.75
C ASP A 14 -2.72 -12.13 -0.05
N GLN A 15 -2.96 -11.92 -1.34
CA GLN A 15 -2.10 -11.10 -2.19
C GLN A 15 -2.06 -9.64 -1.72
N LEU A 16 -3.21 -9.07 -1.35
CA LEU A 16 -3.28 -7.72 -0.77
C LEU A 16 -2.52 -7.62 0.55
N THR A 17 -2.55 -8.67 1.37
CA THR A 17 -1.83 -8.71 2.64
C THR A 17 -0.31 -8.80 2.43
N ALA A 18 0.14 -9.60 1.46
CA ALA A 18 1.55 -9.69 1.06
C ALA A 18 2.06 -8.35 0.51
N ASP A 19 1.33 -7.74 -0.44
CA ASP A 19 1.66 -6.43 -0.99
C ASP A 19 1.77 -5.35 0.10
N LEU A 20 0.85 -5.38 1.08
CA LEU A 20 0.85 -4.44 2.20
C LEU A 20 2.07 -4.61 3.10
N ALA A 21 2.55 -5.84 3.30
CA ALA A 21 3.78 -6.10 4.05
C ALA A 21 5.01 -5.53 3.31
N ASP A 22 5.07 -5.73 2.00
CA ASP A 22 6.18 -5.24 1.17
C ASP A 22 6.21 -3.71 1.09
N LEU A 23 5.05 -3.07 0.89
CA LEU A 23 4.93 -1.61 0.91
C LEU A 23 5.30 -1.01 2.26
N LYS A 24 5.01 -1.68 3.38
CA LYS A 24 5.45 -1.24 4.71
C LYS A 24 6.97 -1.33 4.86
N ARG A 25 7.59 -2.40 4.34
CA ARG A 25 9.06 -2.53 4.33
C ARG A 25 9.70 -1.43 3.48
N GLU A 26 9.14 -1.17 2.30
CA GLU A 26 9.57 -0.07 1.44
C GLU A 26 9.41 1.29 2.15
N GLN A 27 8.28 1.54 2.81
CA GLN A 27 8.05 2.76 3.58
C GLN A 27 9.12 2.95 4.67
N PHE A 28 9.48 1.89 5.39
CA PHE A 28 10.52 1.94 6.40
C PHE A 28 11.88 2.32 5.79
N ASN A 29 12.25 1.66 4.69
CA ASN A 29 13.50 1.95 3.97
C ASN A 29 13.54 3.39 3.45
N LEU A 30 12.44 3.89 2.88
CA LEU A 30 12.36 5.27 2.40
C LEU A 30 12.46 6.30 3.54
N ARG A 31 11.88 5.99 4.72
CA ARG A 31 12.05 6.84 5.92
C ARG A 31 13.48 6.84 6.42
N PHE A 32 14.16 5.69 6.36
CA PHE A 32 15.58 5.60 6.71
C PHE A 32 16.45 6.40 5.74
N GLN A 33 16.25 6.24 4.44
CA GLN A 33 16.95 7.02 3.39
C GLN A 33 16.69 8.53 3.51
N ALA A 34 15.46 8.93 3.88
CA ALA A 34 15.13 10.33 4.12
C ALA A 34 15.92 10.90 5.31
N ALA A 35 16.10 10.11 6.38
CA ALA A 35 16.85 10.52 7.56
C ALA A 35 18.37 10.62 7.28
N THR A 36 18.91 9.75 6.42
CA THR A 36 20.33 9.80 6.00
C THR A 36 20.61 10.78 4.87
N SER A 37 19.61 11.52 4.40
CA SER A 37 19.72 12.44 3.24
C SER A 37 20.16 11.78 1.94
N GLN A 38 19.92 10.47 1.79
CA GLN A 38 20.26 9.67 0.60
C GLN A 38 19.03 9.39 -0.29
N LEU A 39 17.95 10.15 -0.08
CA LEU A 39 16.68 9.91 -0.76
C LEU A 39 16.66 10.54 -2.16
N GLU A 40 16.81 9.72 -3.19
CA GLU A 40 16.79 10.17 -4.59
C GLU A 40 15.37 10.51 -5.10
N ARG A 41 14.33 9.86 -4.56
CA ARG A 41 12.95 9.99 -5.06
C ARG A 41 11.93 10.32 -3.94
N PRO A 42 11.84 11.58 -3.48
CA PRO A 42 10.91 11.98 -2.42
C PRO A 42 9.42 11.73 -2.74
N ALA A 43 9.05 11.80 -4.02
CA ALA A 43 7.69 11.51 -4.46
C ALA A 43 7.23 10.07 -4.11
N ARG A 44 8.18 9.12 -4.05
CA ARG A 44 7.90 7.71 -3.77
C ARG A 44 7.30 7.51 -2.37
N ILE A 45 7.70 8.30 -1.38
CA ILE A 45 7.12 8.26 -0.02
C ILE A 45 5.60 8.51 -0.08
N LYS A 46 5.18 9.51 -0.87
CA LYS A 46 3.76 9.87 -1.01
C LYS A 46 2.99 8.79 -1.77
N GLU A 47 3.61 8.18 -2.77
CA GLU A 47 3.03 7.06 -3.52
C GLU A 47 2.81 5.84 -2.63
N VAL A 48 3.86 5.36 -1.94
CA VAL A 48 3.79 4.20 -1.05
C VAL A 48 2.74 4.41 0.04
N ARG A 49 2.66 5.61 0.63
CA ARG A 49 1.62 5.92 1.62
C ARG A 49 0.19 5.84 1.04
N ARG A 50 0.00 6.30 -0.19
CA ARG A 50 -1.30 6.21 -0.89
C ARG A 50 -1.64 4.77 -1.25
N ASP A 51 -0.66 3.98 -1.67
CA ASP A 51 -0.86 2.58 -2.05
C ASP A 51 -1.27 1.74 -0.82
N ILE A 52 -0.60 1.93 0.32
CA ILE A 52 -1.00 1.32 1.61
C ILE A 52 -2.43 1.71 1.98
N ALA A 53 -2.79 2.99 1.83
CA ALA A 53 -4.14 3.46 2.14
C ALA A 53 -5.19 2.78 1.26
N ARG A 54 -4.96 2.68 -0.06
CA ARG A 54 -5.89 2.01 -0.98
C ARG A 54 -6.11 0.54 -0.62
N ILE A 55 -5.04 -0.20 -0.31
CA ILE A 55 -5.15 -1.61 0.09
C ILE A 55 -5.98 -1.75 1.36
N LYS A 56 -5.71 -0.93 2.38
CA LYS A 56 -6.49 -0.94 3.63
C LYS A 56 -7.96 -0.59 3.41
N THR A 57 -8.25 0.38 2.54
CA THR A 57 -9.63 0.72 2.18
C THR A 57 -10.34 -0.47 1.53
N LEU A 58 -9.71 -1.15 0.56
CA LEU A 58 -10.29 -2.33 -0.08
C LEU A 58 -10.51 -3.48 0.91
N GLN A 59 -9.58 -3.72 1.83
CA GLN A 59 -9.76 -4.72 2.89
C GLN A 59 -10.96 -4.36 3.79
N SER A 60 -11.12 -3.09 4.15
CA SER A 60 -12.30 -2.63 4.90
C SER A 60 -13.60 -2.81 4.11
N GLU A 61 -13.61 -2.43 2.83
CA GLU A 61 -14.77 -2.61 1.94
C GLU A 61 -15.20 -4.08 1.85
N ARG A 62 -14.23 -5.01 1.76
CA ARG A 62 -14.49 -6.46 1.72
C ARG A 62 -15.02 -6.97 3.06
N ASN A 63 -14.44 -6.53 4.17
CA ASN A 63 -14.91 -6.91 5.50
C ASN A 63 -16.35 -6.42 5.75
N ASP A 64 -16.65 -5.16 5.42
CA ASP A 64 -18.00 -4.60 5.56
C ASP A 64 -19.03 -5.29 4.67
N ALA A 65 -18.62 -5.75 3.48
CA ALA A 65 -19.48 -6.53 2.59
C ALA A 65 -19.76 -7.93 3.17
N SER A 66 -18.74 -8.61 3.72
CA SER A 66 -18.91 -9.91 4.36
C SER A 66 -19.78 -9.86 5.62
N ALA A 67 -19.75 -8.74 6.37
CA ALA A 67 -20.54 -8.55 7.59
C ALA A 67 -22.01 -8.18 7.33
N LYS A 68 -22.36 -7.78 6.10
CA LYS A 68 -23.73 -7.43 5.69
C LYS A 68 -24.48 -8.57 4.97
N ALA A 69 -23.80 -9.68 4.72
CA ALA A 69 -24.36 -10.91 4.17
C ALA A 69 -24.74 -11.87 5.30
#